data_AF-A0A9D8JH45-F1
#
_entry.id   AF-A0A9D8JH45-F1
#
_cell.length_a   1.000
_cell.length_b   1.000
_cell.length_c   1.000
_cell.angle_alpha   90.00
_cell.angle_beta   90.00
_cell.angle_gamma   90.00
#
_symmetry.space_group_name_H-M   'P 1'
#
loop_
_entity.id
_entity.type
_entity.pdbx_description
1 polymer ?
#
loop_
_entity_poly.entity_id
_entity_poly.type
_entity_poly.pdbx_seq_one_letter_code
_entity_poly.pdbx_strand_id
1 'polypeptide(L)'
;MSDALQDVKTRILTRVNLETVIGEKVRLENSGGRLKGLCPFHNEKSPSFVLYGDSFYCFGCKKSGDAITFVRETEGLGFVDALKHLAGKYGIEAPELEAALSRRGGRRQEASLHAMMQAAQEFYVAERQSPAGQAASDYLLARGFSAANIDAYGFGMTPRESYGLVRHLRQKGFREEDMISCSLATASARDGRALDFLRGRVTIPIRDQHGRVIGFGGRTMDGAQPKYLNSRETALFDKSHTLFGFDAARTAMRSRGRAIVVEGYMDTLQLWQSGFPEAVACLGTAFTSAQLKLMKAATAAVVLLFDGDSAGQKATLSAVRVALSVPEIQVKAAVLPPGEDPDSFV
;
A
#
# COMPACT_ATOMS: atom_id res chain seq x y z
N MET A 1 15.49 5.89 16.72
CA MET A 1 14.52 5.35 17.70
C MET A 1 13.74 6.54 18.23
N SER A 2 12.41 6.48 18.36
CA SER A 2 11.66 7.66 18.86
C SER A 2 11.99 7.93 20.32
N ASP A 3 12.07 9.19 20.72
CA ASP A 3 12.38 9.61 22.10
C ASP A 3 11.49 8.92 23.14
N ALA A 4 10.22 8.69 22.81
CA ALA A 4 9.27 7.96 23.65
C ALA A 4 9.69 6.50 23.96
N LEU A 5 10.33 5.79 23.02
CA LEU A 5 10.79 4.41 23.27
C LEU A 5 12.05 4.38 24.14
N GLN A 6 12.84 5.46 24.09
CA GLN A 6 14.02 5.61 24.93
C GLN A 6 13.65 5.97 26.37
N ASP A 7 12.60 6.77 26.56
CA ASP A 7 12.00 7.03 27.87
C ASP A 7 11.48 5.73 28.51
N VAL A 8 10.69 4.95 27.76
CA VAL A 8 10.20 3.63 28.23
C VAL A 8 11.36 2.69 28.58
N LYS A 9 12.41 2.64 27.75
CA LYS A 9 13.63 1.89 28.06
C LYS A 9 14.22 2.32 29.41
N THR A 10 14.34 3.62 29.65
CA THR A 10 14.90 4.17 30.88
C THR A 10 14.06 3.79 32.08
N ARG A 11 12.73 3.98 32.01
CA ARG A 11 11.78 3.59 33.06
C ARG A 11 11.87 2.11 33.42
N ILE A 12 12.02 1.24 32.41
CA ILE A 12 12.22 -0.20 32.62
C ILE A 12 13.55 -0.44 33.36
N LEU A 13 14.67 0.08 32.85
CA LEU A 13 15.98 -0.15 33.46
C LEU A 13 16.09 0.40 34.89
N THR A 14 15.38 1.47 35.25
CA THR A 14 15.37 1.99 36.63
C THR A 14 14.64 1.09 37.63
N ARG A 15 13.82 0.15 37.17
CA ARG A 15 12.96 -0.69 38.03
C ARG A 15 13.29 -2.17 37.94
N VAL A 16 13.95 -2.58 36.87
CA VAL A 16 14.43 -3.94 36.67
C VAL A 16 15.73 -4.15 37.41
N ASN A 17 15.79 -5.19 38.24
CA ASN A 17 17.03 -5.68 38.82
C ASN A 17 17.69 -6.66 37.84
N LEU A 18 18.88 -6.31 37.35
CA LEU A 18 19.61 -7.13 36.36
C LEU A 18 19.97 -8.52 36.89
N GLU A 19 20.42 -8.62 38.14
CA GLU A 19 20.76 -9.89 38.78
C GLU A 19 19.56 -10.83 38.81
N THR A 20 18.37 -10.32 39.15
CA THR A 20 17.13 -11.11 39.15
C THR A 20 16.80 -11.62 37.74
N VAL A 21 16.87 -10.76 36.72
CA VAL A 21 16.57 -11.16 35.32
C VAL A 21 17.54 -12.22 34.83
N ILE A 22 18.83 -12.07 35.13
CA ILE A 22 19.85 -13.01 34.67
C ILE A 22 19.78 -14.33 35.46
N GLY A 23 19.54 -14.25 36.77
CA GLY A 23 19.48 -15.37 37.69
C GLY A 23 18.41 -16.41 37.34
N GLU A 24 17.40 -16.04 36.57
CA GLU A 24 16.37 -16.96 36.08
C GLU A 24 16.89 -17.98 35.06
N LYS A 25 17.93 -17.63 34.29
CA LYS A 25 18.50 -18.49 33.25
C LYS A 25 19.93 -18.91 33.53
N VAL A 26 20.65 -18.14 34.35
CA VAL A 26 22.07 -18.34 34.61
C VAL A 26 22.27 -18.49 36.10
N ARG A 27 22.90 -19.59 36.52
CA ARG A 27 23.36 -19.75 37.90
C ARG A 27 24.53 -18.79 38.15
N LEU A 28 24.33 -17.83 39.04
CA LEU A 28 25.32 -16.83 39.42
C LEU A 28 25.96 -17.18 40.77
N GLU A 29 27.27 -17.00 40.86
CA GLU A 29 28.08 -17.22 42.07
C GLU A 29 28.91 -15.97 42.38
N ASN A 30 29.10 -15.67 43.66
CA ASN A 30 29.94 -14.55 44.08
C ASN A 30 31.42 -14.94 44.01
N SER A 31 32.19 -14.22 43.21
CA SER A 31 33.63 -14.39 43.05
C SER A 31 34.33 -13.05 43.07
N GLY A 32 35.12 -12.79 44.12
CA GLY A 32 35.89 -11.55 44.26
C GLY A 32 35.02 -10.28 44.36
N GLY A 33 33.83 -10.38 44.97
CA GLY A 33 32.92 -9.25 45.13
C GLY A 33 32.06 -8.94 43.90
N ARG A 34 32.03 -9.83 42.90
CA ARG A 34 31.16 -9.74 41.73
C ARG A 34 30.40 -11.04 41.49
N LEU A 35 29.22 -10.92 40.90
CA LEU A 35 28.44 -12.06 40.46
C LEU A 35 28.92 -12.54 39.09
N LYS A 36 29.12 -13.86 38.98
CA LYS A 36 29.71 -14.50 37.82
C LYS A 36 28.99 -15.83 37.50
N GLY A 37 28.85 -16.17 36.23
CA GLY A 37 28.24 -17.43 35.78
C GLY A 37 28.76 -17.90 34.41
N LEU A 38 28.21 -19.01 33.93
CA LEU A 38 28.40 -19.46 32.55
C LEU A 38 27.57 -18.57 31.61
N CYS A 39 28.17 -18.16 30.49
CA CYS A 39 27.54 -17.27 29.53
C CYS A 39 26.42 -18.00 28.76
N PRO A 40 25.20 -17.43 28.70
CA PRO A 40 24.10 -18.04 27.94
C PRO A 40 24.20 -17.79 26.43
N PHE A 41 25.18 -17.02 25.97
CA PHE A 41 25.31 -16.61 24.57
C PHE A 41 26.31 -17.44 23.75
N HIS A 42 27.09 -18.28 24.41
CA HIS A 42 28.05 -19.18 23.78
C HIS A 42 28.35 -20.36 24.70
N ASN A 43 28.82 -21.47 24.14
CA ASN A 43 29.10 -22.67 24.91
C ASN A 43 30.49 -22.60 25.55
N GLU A 44 30.57 -22.71 26.87
CA GLU A 44 31.82 -22.67 27.64
C GLU A 44 31.80 -23.59 28.86
N LYS A 45 32.98 -23.95 29.38
CA LYS A 45 33.13 -24.81 30.58
C LYS A 45 33.55 -24.03 31.83
N SER A 46 34.07 -22.83 31.67
CA SER A 46 34.54 -21.98 32.76
C SER A 46 33.74 -20.69 32.76
N PRO A 47 33.24 -20.21 33.92
CA PRO A 47 32.48 -18.97 33.97
C PRO A 47 33.26 -17.80 33.36
N SER A 48 32.67 -17.10 32.38
CA SER A 48 33.22 -15.85 31.84
C SER A 48 32.22 -14.69 31.84
N PHE A 49 30.98 -14.94 32.26
CA PHE A 49 29.90 -13.96 32.28
C PHE A 49 29.86 -13.24 33.64
N VAL A 50 30.08 -11.92 33.65
CA VAL A 50 30.23 -11.12 34.88
C VAL A 50 29.25 -9.95 34.89
N LEU A 51 28.61 -9.70 36.04
CA LEU A 51 27.71 -8.56 36.25
C LEU A 51 28.46 -7.35 36.83
N TYR A 52 28.03 -6.17 36.40
CA TYR A 52 28.55 -4.84 36.74
C TYR A 52 27.38 -3.88 36.98
N GLY A 53 26.84 -3.90 38.20
CA GLY A 53 25.63 -3.13 38.53
C GLY A 53 24.49 -3.48 37.58
N ASP A 54 24.06 -2.50 36.78
CA ASP A 54 22.97 -2.63 35.81
C ASP A 54 23.41 -3.10 34.41
N SER A 55 24.65 -3.58 34.29
CA SER A 55 25.20 -4.11 33.04
C SER A 55 25.91 -5.45 33.23
N PHE A 56 26.13 -6.18 32.14
CA PHE A 56 26.94 -7.40 32.12
C PHE A 56 28.02 -7.32 31.05
N TYR A 57 29.07 -8.12 31.24
CA TYR A 57 30.10 -8.36 30.22
C TYR A 57 30.55 -9.83 30.26
N CYS A 58 30.65 -10.44 29.09
CA CYS A 58 31.22 -11.77 28.93
C CYS A 58 32.65 -11.69 28.40
N PHE A 59 33.62 -12.21 29.14
CA PHE A 59 35.02 -12.23 28.73
C PHE A 59 35.34 -13.28 27.64
N GLY A 60 34.50 -14.31 27.48
CA GLY A 60 34.66 -15.31 26.41
C GLY A 60 34.20 -14.80 25.05
N CYS A 61 32.93 -14.39 24.94
CA CYS A 61 32.34 -13.95 23.66
C CYS A 61 32.31 -12.42 23.46
N LYS A 62 32.80 -11.64 24.42
CA LYS A 62 32.84 -10.16 24.41
C LYS A 62 31.48 -9.47 24.37
N LYS A 63 30.37 -10.20 24.51
CA LYS A 63 29.03 -9.60 24.55
C LYS A 63 28.83 -8.83 25.85
N SER A 64 28.23 -7.65 25.73
CA SER A 64 27.92 -6.76 26.84
C SER A 64 26.54 -6.15 26.67
N GLY A 65 25.89 -5.78 27.76
CA GLY A 65 24.60 -5.11 27.68
C GLY A 65 23.91 -4.94 29.01
N ASP A 66 22.65 -4.54 28.93
CA ASP A 66 21.72 -4.34 30.04
C ASP A 66 20.69 -5.49 30.09
N ALA A 67 19.73 -5.41 31.03
CA ALA A 67 18.68 -6.41 31.18
C ALA A 67 17.87 -6.62 29.88
N ILE A 68 17.65 -5.55 29.12
CA ILE A 68 16.92 -5.62 27.84
C ILE A 68 17.75 -6.39 26.81
N THR A 69 19.05 -6.13 26.73
CA THR A 69 19.97 -6.84 25.85
C THR A 69 20.00 -8.34 26.19
N PHE A 70 20.05 -8.69 27.47
CA PHE A 70 20.00 -10.07 27.92
C PHE A 70 18.72 -10.79 27.48
N VAL A 71 17.55 -10.17 27.71
CA VAL A 71 16.25 -10.75 27.31
C VAL A 71 16.15 -10.89 25.80
N ARG A 72 16.56 -9.89 25.02
CA ARG A 72 16.54 -9.97 23.55
C ARG A 72 17.33 -11.16 23.03
N GLU A 73 18.53 -11.35 23.55
CA GLU A 73 19.45 -12.36 23.05
C GLU A 73 19.09 -13.78 23.53
N THR A 74 18.54 -13.91 24.75
CA THR A 74 18.14 -15.23 25.29
C THR A 74 16.73 -15.66 24.90
N GLU A 75 15.85 -14.74 24.51
CA GLU A 75 14.46 -15.02 24.09
C GLU A 75 14.24 -14.85 22.57
N GLY A 76 15.25 -14.38 21.82
CA GLY A 76 15.11 -14.09 20.39
C GLY A 76 14.14 -12.93 20.09
N LEU A 77 13.95 -12.02 21.05
CA LEU A 77 12.98 -10.93 20.93
C LEU A 77 13.57 -9.69 20.25
N GLY A 78 12.74 -9.05 19.42
CA GLY A 78 12.97 -7.70 18.93
C GLY A 78 12.97 -6.68 20.08
N PHE A 79 13.54 -5.50 19.85
CA PHE A 79 13.70 -4.48 20.91
C PHE A 79 12.38 -4.10 21.60
N VAL A 80 11.33 -3.77 20.84
CA VAL A 80 10.01 -3.39 21.40
C VAL A 80 9.35 -4.56 22.12
N ASP A 81 9.51 -5.78 21.62
CA ASP A 81 8.95 -7.00 22.21
C ASP A 81 9.64 -7.33 23.55
N ALA A 82 10.96 -7.13 23.64
CA ALA A 82 11.71 -7.27 24.88
C ALA A 82 11.35 -6.20 25.93
N LEU A 83 11.12 -4.95 25.50
CA LEU A 83 10.59 -3.91 26.39
C LEU A 83 9.20 -4.29 26.91
N LYS A 84 8.30 -4.80 26.06
CA LYS A 84 6.94 -5.23 26.47
C LYS A 84 6.99 -6.41 27.44
N HIS A 85 7.87 -7.36 27.18
CA HIS A 85 8.09 -8.51 28.05
C HIS A 85 8.53 -8.06 29.47
N LEU A 86 9.55 -7.21 29.55
CA LEU A 86 10.02 -6.68 30.84
C LEU A 86 8.99 -5.76 31.50
N ALA A 87 8.30 -4.91 30.74
CA ALA A 87 7.28 -4.02 31.28
C ALA A 87 6.12 -4.80 31.93
N GLY A 88 5.60 -5.81 31.24
CA GLY A 88 4.53 -6.67 31.78
C GLY A 88 4.96 -7.43 33.03
N LYS A 89 6.19 -7.94 33.03
CA LYS A 89 6.74 -8.68 34.18
C LYS A 89 6.94 -7.83 35.43
N TYR A 90 7.35 -6.57 35.26
CA TYR A 90 7.61 -5.65 36.37
C TYR A 90 6.45 -4.68 36.66
N GLY A 91 5.27 -4.90 36.05
CA GLY A 91 4.08 -4.08 36.26
C GLY A 91 4.26 -2.62 35.83
N ILE A 92 5.04 -2.36 34.79
CA ILE A 92 5.32 -1.01 34.27
C ILE A 92 4.32 -0.71 33.15
N GLU A 93 3.46 0.27 33.36
CA GLU A 93 2.53 0.72 32.31
C GLU A 93 3.28 1.45 31.19
N ALA A 94 3.19 0.93 29.97
CA ALA A 94 3.88 1.51 28.81
C ALA A 94 2.96 1.50 27.56
N PRO A 95 1.93 2.35 27.51
CA PRO A 95 0.99 2.43 26.38
C PRO A 95 1.69 2.73 25.03
N GLU A 96 2.87 3.35 25.06
CA GLU A 96 3.70 3.64 23.90
C GLU A 96 4.16 2.37 23.19
N LEU A 97 4.39 1.28 23.93
CA LEU A 97 4.77 -0.02 23.37
C LEU A 97 3.60 -0.64 22.60
N GLU A 98 2.39 -0.58 23.13
CA GLU A 98 1.18 -1.05 22.43
C GLU A 98 0.93 -0.23 21.16
N ALA A 99 1.10 1.09 21.24
CA ALA A 99 0.99 1.97 20.08
C ALA A 99 2.08 1.67 19.02
N ALA A 100 3.31 1.34 19.44
CA ALA A 100 4.39 0.98 18.53
C ALA A 100 4.16 -0.39 17.87
N LEU A 101 3.70 -1.38 18.62
CA LEU A 101 3.37 -2.72 18.11
C LEU A 101 2.16 -2.69 17.18
N SER A 102 1.12 -1.94 17.52
CA SER A 102 -0.05 -1.73 16.67
C SER A 102 0.33 -1.05 15.36
N ARG A 103 1.18 -0.01 15.41
CA ARG A 103 1.73 0.64 14.20
C ARG A 103 2.58 -0.32 13.36
N ARG A 104 3.41 -1.15 13.98
CA ARG A 104 4.21 -2.18 13.29
C ARG A 104 3.32 -3.23 12.64
N GLY A 105 2.28 -3.68 13.33
CA GLY A 105 1.27 -4.62 12.84
C GLY A 105 0.52 -4.06 11.64
N GLY A 106 0.02 -2.81 11.74
CA GLY A 106 -0.64 -2.10 10.66
C GLY A 106 0.24 -1.96 9.42
N ARG A 107 1.52 -1.56 9.59
CA ARG A 107 2.49 -1.48 8.48
C ARG A 107 2.76 -2.82 7.82
N ARG A 108 2.89 -3.89 8.60
CA ARG A 108 3.09 -5.24 8.07
C ARG A 108 1.87 -5.70 7.27
N GLN A 109 0.68 -5.43 7.78
CA GLN A 109 -0.57 -5.74 7.09
C GLN A 109 -0.67 -4.97 5.77
N GLU A 110 -0.47 -3.65 5.79
CA GLU A 110 -0.50 -2.80 4.59
C GLU A 110 0.51 -3.28 3.53
N ALA A 111 1.74 -3.63 3.94
CA ALA A 111 2.75 -4.19 3.03
C ALA A 111 2.29 -5.53 2.41
N SER A 112 1.63 -6.39 3.19
CA SER A 112 1.05 -7.64 2.70
C SER A 112 -0.07 -7.40 1.68
N LEU A 113 -0.93 -6.40 1.92
CA LEU A 113 -1.99 -6.04 0.98
C LEU A 113 -1.42 -5.51 -0.34
N HIS A 114 -0.40 -4.64 -0.30
CA HIS A 114 0.28 -4.19 -1.52
C HIS A 114 0.96 -5.34 -2.28
N ALA A 115 1.59 -6.28 -1.58
CA ALA A 115 2.19 -7.46 -2.22
C ALA A 115 1.13 -8.33 -2.93
N MET A 116 -0.05 -8.47 -2.34
CA MET A 116 -1.19 -9.16 -2.96
C MET A 116 -1.71 -8.43 -4.20
N MET A 117 -1.85 -7.10 -4.15
CA MET A 117 -2.26 -6.29 -5.30
C MET A 117 -1.26 -6.39 -6.45
N GLN A 118 0.03 -6.38 -6.14
CA GLN A 118 1.09 -6.58 -7.13
C GLN A 118 1.03 -7.98 -7.75
N ALA A 119 0.83 -9.03 -6.94
CA ALA A 119 0.67 -10.39 -7.46
C ALA A 119 -0.57 -10.52 -8.36
N ALA A 120 -1.67 -9.83 -8.04
CA ALA A 120 -2.85 -9.78 -8.90
C ALA A 120 -2.58 -9.07 -10.24
N GLN A 121 -1.84 -7.96 -10.22
CA GLN A 121 -1.42 -7.27 -11.44
C GLN A 121 -0.56 -8.17 -12.33
N GLU A 122 0.43 -8.86 -11.76
CA GLU A 122 1.28 -9.82 -12.49
C GLU A 122 0.45 -10.93 -13.13
N PHE A 123 -0.51 -11.48 -12.38
CA PHE A 123 -1.43 -12.50 -12.88
C PHE A 123 -2.25 -11.99 -14.06
N TYR A 124 -2.87 -10.81 -13.97
CA TYR A 124 -3.68 -10.26 -15.05
C TYR A 124 -2.87 -9.92 -16.31
N VAL A 125 -1.62 -9.46 -16.17
CA VAL A 125 -0.73 -9.25 -17.31
C VAL A 125 -0.39 -10.58 -17.97
N ALA A 126 -0.05 -11.61 -17.20
CA ALA A 126 0.23 -12.94 -17.71
C ALA A 126 -0.98 -13.55 -18.44
N GLU A 127 -2.18 -13.38 -17.90
CA GLU A 127 -3.43 -13.82 -18.55
C GLU A 127 -3.65 -13.13 -19.90
N ARG A 128 -3.41 -11.81 -20.01
CA ARG A 128 -3.48 -11.09 -21.29
C ARG A 128 -2.46 -11.61 -22.31
N GLN A 129 -1.27 -11.97 -21.87
CA GLN A 129 -0.19 -12.48 -22.73
C GLN A 129 -0.38 -13.96 -23.11
N SER A 130 -1.30 -14.67 -22.46
CA SER A 130 -1.63 -16.05 -22.80
C SER A 130 -2.44 -16.15 -24.10
N PRO A 131 -2.51 -17.34 -24.73
CA PRO A 131 -3.39 -17.56 -25.87
C PRO A 131 -4.86 -17.21 -25.61
N ALA A 132 -5.35 -17.39 -24.37
CA ALA A 132 -6.71 -17.03 -23.97
C ALA A 132 -6.91 -15.50 -23.87
N GLY A 133 -5.83 -14.74 -23.67
CA GLY A 133 -5.81 -13.29 -23.59
C GLY A 133 -5.69 -12.58 -24.94
N GLN A 134 -5.53 -13.31 -26.06
CA GLN A 134 -5.34 -12.70 -27.38
C GLN A 134 -6.45 -11.71 -27.72
N ALA A 135 -7.71 -12.06 -27.45
CA ALA A 135 -8.87 -11.18 -27.68
C ALA A 135 -8.78 -9.84 -26.91
N ALA A 136 -8.16 -9.84 -25.73
CA ALA A 136 -7.94 -8.62 -24.95
C ALA A 136 -6.85 -7.73 -25.56
N SER A 137 -5.78 -8.33 -26.07
CA SER A 137 -4.72 -7.61 -26.80
C SER A 137 -5.26 -7.03 -28.11
N ASP A 138 -6.00 -7.80 -28.90
CA ASP A 138 -6.61 -7.36 -30.15
C ASP A 138 -7.60 -6.21 -29.90
N TYR A 139 -8.41 -6.33 -28.83
CA TYR A 139 -9.32 -5.27 -28.42
C TYR A 139 -8.59 -3.95 -28.12
N LEU A 140 -7.47 -4.01 -27.39
CA LEU A 140 -6.68 -2.81 -27.04
C LEU A 140 -6.00 -2.20 -28.27
N LEU A 141 -5.47 -3.02 -29.17
CA LEU A 141 -4.91 -2.56 -30.45
C LEU A 141 -5.98 -1.88 -31.31
N ALA A 142 -7.18 -2.48 -31.41
CA ALA A 142 -8.31 -1.89 -32.13
C ALA A 142 -8.80 -0.57 -31.49
N ARG A 143 -8.52 -0.35 -30.21
CA ARG A 143 -8.75 0.93 -29.52
C ARG A 143 -7.63 1.95 -29.69
N GLY A 144 -6.61 1.65 -30.51
CA GLY A 144 -5.53 2.58 -30.84
C GLY A 144 -4.34 2.55 -29.87
N PHE A 145 -4.29 1.63 -28.91
CA PHE A 145 -3.10 1.48 -28.06
C PHE A 145 -2.00 0.73 -28.79
N SER A 146 -0.80 1.29 -28.83
CA SER A 146 0.37 0.55 -29.31
C SER A 146 0.71 -0.61 -28.37
N ALA A 147 1.33 -1.69 -28.88
CA ALA A 147 1.77 -2.81 -28.03
C ALA A 147 2.69 -2.35 -26.89
N ALA A 148 3.59 -1.40 -27.16
CA ALA A 148 4.46 -0.80 -26.15
C ALA A 148 3.66 -0.08 -25.05
N ASN A 149 2.60 0.64 -25.41
CA ASN A 149 1.75 1.33 -24.43
C ASN A 149 0.85 0.36 -23.67
N ILE A 150 0.39 -0.73 -24.31
CA ILE A 150 -0.34 -1.80 -23.64
C ILE A 150 0.49 -2.37 -22.47
N ASP A 151 1.76 -2.64 -22.72
CA ASP A 151 2.69 -3.14 -21.71
C ASP A 151 3.06 -2.06 -20.68
N ALA A 152 3.40 -0.85 -21.12
CA ALA A 152 3.82 0.25 -20.24
C ALA A 152 2.72 0.68 -19.26
N TYR A 153 1.46 0.71 -19.72
CA TYR A 153 0.31 1.05 -18.88
C TYR A 153 -0.13 -0.12 -17.98
N GLY A 154 0.42 -1.31 -18.21
CA GLY A 154 0.15 -2.50 -17.41
C GLY A 154 -1.25 -3.05 -17.64
N PHE A 155 -1.79 -2.95 -18.86
CA PHE A 155 -3.06 -3.59 -19.16
C PHE A 155 -2.96 -5.11 -18.93
N GLY A 156 -4.02 -5.66 -18.34
CA GLY A 156 -4.17 -7.09 -18.12
C GLY A 156 -5.53 -7.60 -18.59
N MET A 157 -5.82 -8.85 -18.27
CA MET A 157 -7.09 -9.50 -18.55
C MET A 157 -7.47 -10.37 -17.36
N THR A 158 -8.75 -10.39 -16.99
CA THR A 158 -9.25 -11.37 -16.02
C THR A 158 -9.79 -12.61 -16.72
N PRO A 159 -9.58 -13.82 -16.17
CA PRO A 159 -10.22 -15.02 -16.68
C PRO A 159 -11.75 -14.88 -16.70
N ARG A 160 -12.42 -15.64 -17.58
CA ARG A 160 -13.88 -15.80 -17.52
C ARG A 160 -14.30 -16.70 -16.35
N GLU A 161 -13.42 -17.58 -15.90
CA GLU A 161 -13.61 -18.43 -14.73
C GLU A 161 -13.70 -17.59 -13.43
N SER A 162 -14.51 -18.04 -12.48
CA SER A 162 -14.76 -17.33 -11.21
C SER A 162 -13.70 -17.51 -10.12
N TYR A 163 -12.61 -18.25 -10.35
CA TYR A 163 -11.65 -18.63 -9.31
C TYR A 163 -10.18 -18.55 -9.73
N GLY A 164 -9.89 -18.00 -10.92
CA GLY A 164 -8.54 -18.00 -11.48
C GLY A 164 -7.57 -17.23 -10.60
N LEU A 165 -7.92 -15.97 -10.28
CA LEU A 165 -7.10 -15.14 -9.41
C LEU A 165 -7.10 -15.66 -7.98
N VAL A 166 -8.27 -16.00 -7.41
CA VAL A 166 -8.37 -16.51 -6.04
C VAL A 166 -7.47 -17.73 -5.83
N ARG A 167 -7.47 -18.69 -6.77
CA ARG A 167 -6.59 -19.87 -6.73
C ARG A 167 -5.13 -19.47 -6.77
N HIS A 168 -4.76 -18.56 -7.68
CA HIS A 168 -3.39 -18.07 -7.82
C HIS A 168 -2.88 -17.41 -6.52
N LEU A 169 -3.67 -16.50 -5.93
CA LEU A 169 -3.28 -15.81 -4.70
C LEU A 169 -3.24 -16.74 -3.48
N ARG A 170 -4.13 -17.73 -3.41
CA ARG A 170 -4.10 -18.74 -2.36
C ARG A 170 -2.81 -19.58 -2.42
N GLN A 171 -2.38 -19.96 -3.62
CA GLN A 171 -1.09 -20.66 -3.82
C GLN A 171 0.11 -19.80 -3.39
N LYS A 172 0.01 -18.47 -3.47
CA LYS A 172 1.02 -17.54 -2.94
C LYS A 172 0.90 -17.28 -1.43
N GLY A 173 -0.06 -17.91 -0.74
CA GLY A 173 -0.22 -17.82 0.72
C GLY A 173 -1.07 -16.64 1.22
N PHE A 174 -1.76 -15.93 0.32
CA PHE A 174 -2.67 -14.84 0.73
C PHE A 174 -4.00 -15.39 1.24
N ARG A 175 -4.58 -14.68 2.23
CA ARG A 175 -5.87 -15.04 2.85
C ARG A 175 -7.03 -14.54 2.00
N GLU A 176 -8.09 -15.34 1.89
CA GLU A 176 -9.31 -14.95 1.14
C GLU A 176 -10.00 -13.71 1.69
N GLU A 177 -9.98 -13.53 3.02
CA GLU A 177 -10.50 -12.33 3.69
C GLU A 177 -9.80 -11.05 3.18
N ASP A 178 -8.50 -11.12 2.94
CA ASP A 178 -7.73 -9.99 2.43
C ASP A 178 -8.07 -9.74 0.95
N MET A 179 -8.25 -10.80 0.14
CA MET A 179 -8.69 -10.69 -1.25
C MET A 179 -10.05 -10.00 -1.37
N ILE A 180 -10.99 -10.34 -0.48
CA ILE A 180 -12.33 -9.73 -0.44
C ILE A 180 -12.24 -8.27 0.02
N SER A 181 -11.48 -7.98 1.09
CA SER A 181 -11.35 -6.61 1.61
C SER A 181 -10.61 -5.67 0.65
N CYS A 182 -9.76 -6.20 -0.23
CA CYS A 182 -9.10 -5.45 -1.30
C CYS A 182 -9.87 -5.44 -2.63
N SER A 183 -11.13 -5.91 -2.65
CA SER A 183 -11.97 -5.93 -3.86
C SER A 183 -11.38 -6.73 -5.03
N LEU A 184 -10.48 -7.68 -4.76
CA LEU A 184 -10.01 -8.68 -5.73
C LEU A 184 -11.00 -9.84 -5.85
N ALA A 185 -11.70 -10.13 -4.76
CA ALA A 185 -12.72 -11.16 -4.68
C ALA A 185 -14.04 -10.64 -4.07
N THR A 186 -15.11 -11.39 -4.27
CA THR A 186 -16.40 -11.25 -3.59
C THR A 186 -16.76 -12.57 -2.93
N ALA A 187 -17.42 -12.51 -1.77
CA ALA A 187 -17.97 -13.72 -1.14
C ALA A 187 -19.16 -14.25 -1.96
N SER A 188 -19.17 -15.55 -2.22
CA SER A 188 -20.30 -16.28 -2.78
C SER A 188 -21.48 -16.25 -1.81
N ALA A 189 -22.67 -15.86 -2.30
CA ALA A 189 -23.88 -15.85 -1.49
C ALA A 189 -24.36 -17.26 -1.08
N ARG A 190 -23.88 -18.31 -1.74
CA ARG A 190 -24.31 -19.70 -1.46
C ARG A 190 -23.53 -20.35 -0.32
N ASP A 191 -22.22 -20.11 -0.28
CA ASP A 191 -21.29 -20.87 0.56
C ASP A 191 -20.13 -20.03 1.11
N GLY A 192 -20.14 -18.70 0.91
CA GLY A 192 -19.13 -17.79 1.44
C GLY A 192 -17.77 -17.85 0.76
N ARG A 193 -17.55 -18.76 -0.20
CA ARG A 193 -16.25 -18.89 -0.90
C ARG A 193 -15.88 -17.63 -1.67
N ALA A 194 -14.59 -17.28 -1.67
CA ALA A 194 -14.10 -16.17 -2.47
C ALA A 194 -14.19 -16.48 -3.98
N LEU A 195 -14.80 -15.56 -4.72
CA LEU A 195 -14.93 -15.56 -6.18
C LEU A 195 -14.23 -14.33 -6.75
N ASP A 196 -13.54 -14.46 -7.89
CA ASP A 196 -12.93 -13.35 -8.60
C ASP A 196 -13.96 -12.23 -8.84
N PHE A 197 -13.63 -11.01 -8.41
CA PHE A 197 -14.54 -9.87 -8.50
C PHE A 197 -14.69 -9.38 -9.95
N LEU A 198 -13.57 -9.17 -10.64
CA LEU A 198 -13.53 -8.84 -12.06
C LEU A 198 -13.44 -10.14 -12.88
N ARG A 199 -14.37 -10.34 -13.82
CA ARG A 199 -14.42 -11.55 -14.68
C ARG A 199 -14.63 -11.18 -16.14
N GLY A 200 -13.86 -11.78 -17.04
CA GLY A 200 -13.96 -11.57 -18.48
C GLY A 200 -13.69 -10.13 -18.92
N ARG A 201 -12.80 -9.40 -18.24
CA ARG A 201 -12.57 -7.96 -18.46
C ARG A 201 -11.10 -7.64 -18.71
N VAL A 202 -10.86 -6.68 -19.59
CA VAL A 202 -9.56 -5.99 -19.65
C VAL A 202 -9.38 -5.21 -18.36
N THR A 203 -8.25 -5.39 -17.70
CA THR A 203 -7.93 -4.71 -16.43
C THR A 203 -7.00 -3.54 -16.66
N ILE A 204 -7.26 -2.45 -15.95
CA ILE A 204 -6.41 -1.26 -15.88
C ILE A 204 -5.99 -1.09 -14.42
N PRO A 205 -4.70 -1.17 -14.07
CA PRO A 205 -4.24 -0.99 -12.70
C PRO A 205 -4.45 0.45 -12.24
N ILE A 206 -5.00 0.63 -11.04
CA ILE A 206 -5.09 1.90 -10.35
C ILE A 206 -3.95 1.96 -9.34
N ARG A 207 -3.16 3.04 -9.39
CA ARG A 207 -1.96 3.22 -8.58
C ARG A 207 -2.11 4.36 -7.58
N ASP A 208 -1.43 4.23 -6.44
CA ASP A 208 -1.26 5.34 -5.51
C ASP A 208 -0.21 6.35 -6.02
N GLN A 209 0.00 7.44 -5.28
CA GLN A 209 0.99 8.48 -5.60
C GLN A 209 2.46 7.99 -5.66
N HIS A 210 2.72 6.76 -5.23
CA HIS A 210 4.04 6.11 -5.27
C HIS A 210 4.13 5.03 -6.36
N GLY A 211 3.10 4.86 -7.18
CA GLY A 211 3.05 3.89 -8.27
C GLY A 211 2.70 2.46 -7.84
N ARG A 212 2.33 2.24 -6.57
CA ARG A 212 1.92 0.92 -6.05
C ARG A 212 0.48 0.66 -6.46
N VAL A 213 0.19 -0.56 -6.93
CA VAL A 213 -1.19 -0.95 -7.29
C VAL A 213 -2.05 -1.00 -6.03
N ILE A 214 -3.20 -0.31 -6.09
CA ILE A 214 -4.18 -0.19 -5.00
C ILE A 214 -5.60 -0.57 -5.42
N GLY A 215 -5.84 -0.74 -6.71
CA GLY A 215 -7.14 -1.16 -7.24
C GLY A 215 -7.05 -1.49 -8.71
N PHE A 216 -8.17 -1.87 -9.29
CA PHE A 216 -8.30 -2.18 -10.71
C PHE A 216 -9.59 -1.60 -11.28
N GLY A 217 -9.51 -1.03 -12.47
CA GLY A 217 -10.64 -0.84 -13.36
C GLY A 217 -10.79 -2.05 -14.28
N GLY A 218 -12.02 -2.45 -14.58
CA GLY A 218 -12.34 -3.58 -15.44
C GLY A 218 -13.31 -3.20 -16.54
N ARG A 219 -12.88 -3.32 -17.80
CA ARG A 219 -13.68 -3.00 -18.99
C ARG A 219 -14.14 -4.27 -19.70
N THR A 220 -15.44 -4.37 -20.01
CA THR A 220 -15.94 -5.45 -20.89
C THR A 220 -15.44 -5.27 -22.32
N MET A 221 -15.19 -6.38 -23.01
CA MET A 221 -14.90 -6.41 -24.44
C MET A 221 -16.13 -6.79 -25.28
N ASP A 222 -17.12 -7.44 -24.69
CA ASP A 222 -18.30 -8.01 -25.35
C ASP A 222 -19.60 -7.23 -25.05
N GLY A 223 -19.49 -6.02 -24.49
CA GLY A 223 -20.64 -5.16 -24.22
C GLY A 223 -21.46 -5.56 -22.99
N ALA A 224 -20.99 -6.54 -22.20
CA ALA A 224 -21.65 -6.95 -20.97
C ALA A 224 -21.77 -5.78 -19.96
N GLN A 225 -22.93 -5.65 -19.33
CA GLN A 225 -23.17 -4.58 -18.35
C GLN A 225 -22.67 -4.99 -16.94
N PRO A 226 -22.09 -4.04 -16.16
CA PRO A 226 -21.77 -2.67 -16.56
C PRO A 226 -20.55 -2.63 -17.49
N LYS A 227 -20.50 -1.63 -18.41
CA LYS A 227 -19.36 -1.41 -19.32
C LYS A 227 -18.03 -1.34 -18.57
N TYR A 228 -18.03 -0.63 -17.45
CA TYR A 228 -16.89 -0.47 -16.55
C TYR A 228 -17.24 -0.91 -15.13
N LEU A 229 -16.27 -1.54 -14.47
CA LEU A 229 -16.37 -1.96 -13.08
C LEU A 229 -15.05 -1.65 -12.38
N ASN A 230 -15.07 -0.75 -11.40
CA ASN A 230 -13.89 -0.43 -10.59
C ASN A 230 -13.90 -1.23 -9.30
N SER A 231 -12.72 -1.44 -8.72
CA SER A 231 -12.58 -1.82 -7.31
C SER A 231 -13.48 -0.94 -6.43
N ARG A 232 -14.02 -1.55 -5.39
CA ARG A 232 -14.77 -0.85 -4.32
C ARG A 232 -13.81 -0.05 -3.44
N GLU A 233 -14.35 0.77 -2.55
CA GLU A 233 -13.57 1.40 -1.47
C GLU A 233 -12.88 0.32 -0.63
N THR A 234 -11.59 0.50 -0.33
CA THR A 234 -10.78 -0.43 0.47
C THR A 234 -9.82 0.33 1.38
N ALA A 235 -9.10 -0.39 2.24
CA ALA A 235 -8.03 0.23 3.04
C ALA A 235 -6.88 0.84 2.18
N LEU A 236 -6.70 0.37 0.93
CA LEU A 236 -5.66 0.88 0.03
C LEU A 236 -6.19 1.87 -1.01
N PHE A 237 -7.49 1.85 -1.29
CA PHE A 237 -8.09 2.62 -2.39
C PHE A 237 -9.29 3.41 -1.92
N ASP A 238 -9.11 4.73 -1.95
CA ASP A 238 -10.14 5.72 -1.73
C ASP A 238 -10.35 6.55 -2.99
N LYS A 239 -11.52 6.44 -3.63
CA LYS A 239 -11.81 7.16 -4.89
C LYS A 239 -11.79 8.66 -4.70
N SER A 240 -12.19 9.15 -3.53
CA SER A 240 -12.23 10.59 -3.22
C SER A 240 -10.85 11.21 -3.03
N HIS A 241 -9.80 10.40 -2.85
CA HIS A 241 -8.41 10.84 -2.68
C HIS A 241 -7.48 10.36 -3.80
N THR A 242 -7.96 9.54 -4.72
CA THR A 242 -7.15 8.96 -5.81
C THR A 242 -7.45 9.65 -7.13
N LEU A 243 -6.39 9.99 -7.87
CA LEU A 243 -6.46 10.39 -9.27
C LEU A 243 -5.71 9.34 -10.09
N PHE A 244 -6.39 8.74 -11.06
CA PHE A 244 -5.77 7.77 -11.96
C PHE A 244 -4.62 8.41 -12.72
N GLY A 245 -3.48 7.71 -12.76
CA GLY A 245 -2.28 8.14 -13.49
C GLY A 245 -1.48 9.25 -12.80
N PHE A 246 -1.85 9.68 -11.58
CA PHE A 246 -1.17 10.78 -10.90
C PHE A 246 0.32 10.52 -10.67
N ASP A 247 0.70 9.28 -10.31
CA ASP A 247 2.09 8.89 -10.11
C ASP A 247 2.97 9.13 -11.34
N ALA A 248 2.45 8.78 -12.53
CA ALA A 248 3.14 8.97 -13.80
C ALA A 248 3.05 10.43 -14.28
N ALA A 249 1.89 11.07 -14.14
CA ALA A 249 1.63 12.41 -14.65
C ALA A 249 2.31 13.52 -13.83
N ARG A 250 2.63 13.27 -12.55
CA ARG A 250 3.16 14.30 -11.62
C ARG A 250 4.38 15.06 -12.15
N THR A 251 5.30 14.38 -12.81
CA THR A 251 6.50 15.02 -13.37
C THR A 251 6.14 15.89 -14.58
N ALA A 252 5.26 15.39 -15.45
CA ALA A 252 4.75 16.15 -16.59
C ALA A 252 3.93 17.37 -16.16
N MET A 253 3.14 17.26 -15.10
CA MET A 253 2.37 18.38 -14.55
C MET A 253 3.29 19.54 -14.13
N ARG A 254 4.43 19.23 -13.51
CA ARG A 254 5.43 20.24 -13.11
C ARG A 254 6.08 20.90 -14.32
N SER A 255 6.50 20.12 -15.31
CA SER A 255 7.18 20.65 -16.50
C SER A 255 6.25 21.45 -17.41
N ARG A 256 5.00 21.02 -17.55
CA ARG A 256 3.96 21.72 -18.34
C ARG A 256 3.31 22.88 -17.58
N GLY A 257 3.48 22.94 -16.26
CA GLY A 257 2.87 23.95 -15.39
C GLY A 257 1.35 23.81 -15.27
N ARG A 258 0.77 22.64 -15.59
CA ARG A 258 -0.68 22.38 -15.50
C ARG A 258 -1.00 20.90 -15.32
N ALA A 259 -2.19 20.59 -14.81
CA ALA A 259 -2.80 19.27 -14.85
C ALA A 259 -4.02 19.28 -15.76
N ILE A 260 -4.29 18.19 -16.46
CA ILE A 260 -5.54 17.98 -17.21
C ILE A 260 -6.35 16.91 -16.49
N VAL A 261 -7.60 17.20 -16.12
CA VAL A 261 -8.47 16.27 -15.41
C VAL A 261 -9.60 15.85 -16.33
N VAL A 262 -9.69 14.55 -16.57
CA VAL A 262 -10.74 13.89 -17.38
C VAL A 262 -11.57 12.93 -16.51
N GLU A 263 -12.61 12.32 -17.08
CA GLU A 263 -13.51 11.45 -16.32
C GLU A 263 -12.97 10.01 -16.17
N GLY A 264 -12.44 9.46 -17.28
CA GLY A 264 -12.07 8.06 -17.39
C GLY A 264 -10.58 7.78 -17.59
N TYR A 265 -10.19 6.55 -17.26
CA TYR A 265 -8.84 6.06 -17.54
C TYR A 265 -8.55 5.96 -19.03
N MET A 266 -9.53 5.66 -19.89
CA MET A 266 -9.30 5.59 -21.33
C MET A 266 -8.90 6.95 -21.88
N ASP A 267 -9.68 7.98 -21.55
CA ASP A 267 -9.42 9.38 -21.89
C ASP A 267 -8.01 9.80 -21.46
N THR A 268 -7.63 9.44 -20.22
CA THR A 268 -6.28 9.72 -19.69
C THR A 268 -5.21 9.08 -20.54
N LEU A 269 -5.33 7.77 -20.81
CA LEU A 269 -4.30 7.01 -21.52
C LEU A 269 -4.22 7.41 -23.00
N GLN A 270 -5.33 7.81 -23.62
CA GLN A 270 -5.36 8.34 -24.99
C GLN A 270 -4.68 9.70 -25.05
N LEU A 271 -4.99 10.61 -24.13
CA LEU A 271 -4.30 11.90 -24.01
C LEU A 271 -2.78 11.72 -23.83
N TRP A 272 -2.34 10.73 -23.05
CA TRP A 272 -0.92 10.43 -22.90
C TRP A 272 -0.27 10.03 -24.21
N GLN A 273 -0.93 9.17 -25.01
CA GLN A 273 -0.45 8.78 -26.35
C GLN A 273 -0.41 9.98 -27.30
N SER A 274 -1.34 10.92 -27.15
CA SER A 274 -1.45 12.14 -27.96
C SER A 274 -0.59 13.32 -27.45
N GLY A 275 0.33 13.08 -26.52
CA GLY A 275 1.34 14.06 -26.10
C GLY A 275 0.96 14.94 -24.90
N PHE A 276 -0.09 14.57 -24.16
CA PHE A 276 -0.55 15.22 -22.93
C PHE A 276 -0.35 14.32 -21.69
N PRO A 277 0.91 13.96 -21.34
CA PRO A 277 1.20 13.07 -20.22
C PRO A 277 0.84 13.66 -18.84
N GLU A 278 0.47 14.95 -18.76
CA GLU A 278 -0.03 15.59 -17.54
C GLU A 278 -1.50 15.28 -17.21
N ALA A 279 -2.18 14.44 -18.00
CA ALA A 279 -3.58 14.08 -17.80
C ALA A 279 -3.78 13.06 -16.66
N VAL A 280 -4.89 13.18 -15.93
CA VAL A 280 -5.34 12.28 -14.85
C VAL A 280 -6.86 12.16 -14.83
N ALA A 281 -7.41 11.12 -14.17
CA ALA A 281 -8.87 10.92 -14.08
C ALA A 281 -9.44 10.72 -12.67
N CYS A 282 -10.71 11.13 -12.51
CA CYS A 282 -11.50 11.04 -11.27
C CYS A 282 -12.10 9.64 -11.00
N LEU A 283 -11.91 8.66 -11.89
CA LEU A 283 -12.34 7.26 -11.70
C LEU A 283 -13.86 7.05 -11.48
N GLY A 284 -14.68 7.86 -12.13
CA GLY A 284 -16.15 7.72 -12.11
C GLY A 284 -16.82 8.22 -10.83
N THR A 285 -16.15 9.09 -10.07
CA THR A 285 -16.75 9.85 -8.96
C THR A 285 -16.69 11.34 -9.24
N ALA A 286 -17.48 12.12 -8.50
CA ALA A 286 -17.40 13.57 -8.55
C ALA A 286 -16.01 14.04 -8.12
N PHE A 287 -15.46 15.02 -8.84
CA PHE A 287 -14.17 15.65 -8.53
C PHE A 287 -14.19 16.26 -7.12
N THR A 288 -13.16 15.99 -6.31
CA THR A 288 -13.14 16.37 -4.88
C THR A 288 -12.07 17.41 -4.55
N SER A 289 -12.25 18.10 -3.43
CA SER A 289 -11.23 19.05 -2.93
C SER A 289 -9.95 18.34 -2.50
N ALA A 290 -10.03 17.06 -2.11
CA ALA A 290 -8.87 16.25 -1.77
C ALA A 290 -8.03 15.91 -3.01
N GLN A 291 -8.67 15.50 -4.11
CA GLN A 291 -8.01 15.30 -5.41
C GLN A 291 -7.39 16.60 -5.93
N LEU A 292 -8.09 17.72 -5.77
CA LEU A 292 -7.56 19.04 -6.12
C LEU A 292 -6.32 19.39 -5.30
N LYS A 293 -6.34 19.18 -3.98
CA LYS A 293 -5.19 19.40 -3.09
C LYS A 293 -4.02 18.44 -3.38
N LEU A 294 -4.30 17.20 -3.79
CA LEU A 294 -3.27 16.25 -4.21
C LEU A 294 -2.44 16.82 -5.37
N MET A 295 -3.09 17.42 -6.37
CA MET A 295 -2.41 18.02 -7.52
C MET A 295 -1.58 19.26 -7.16
N LYS A 296 -1.89 19.97 -6.06
CA LYS A 296 -1.14 21.14 -5.58
C LYS A 296 0.35 20.85 -5.36
N ALA A 297 0.70 19.60 -5.04
CA ALA A 297 2.10 19.16 -4.90
C ALA A 297 2.88 19.11 -6.24
N ALA A 298 2.18 19.24 -7.36
CA ALA A 298 2.72 19.21 -8.71
C ALA A 298 2.49 20.53 -9.46
N THR A 299 1.30 21.12 -9.33
CA THR A 299 0.91 22.35 -10.03
C THR A 299 -0.25 23.05 -9.35
N ALA A 300 -0.31 24.37 -9.49
CA ALA A 300 -1.43 25.21 -9.05
C ALA A 300 -2.37 25.59 -10.22
N ALA A 301 -2.23 24.97 -11.40
CA ALA A 301 -3.12 25.20 -12.53
C ALA A 301 -3.74 23.87 -13.01
N VAL A 302 -5.06 23.82 -13.09
CA VAL A 302 -5.84 22.64 -13.48
C VAL A 302 -6.78 23.01 -14.62
N VAL A 303 -6.82 22.15 -15.64
CA VAL A 303 -7.77 22.22 -16.75
C VAL A 303 -8.71 21.02 -16.62
N LEU A 304 -10.00 21.28 -16.43
CA LEU A 304 -11.06 20.27 -16.51
C LEU A 304 -11.39 20.05 -17.98
N LEU A 305 -11.37 18.80 -18.43
CA LEU A 305 -11.71 18.37 -19.78
C LEU A 305 -12.64 17.16 -19.68
N PHE A 306 -13.90 17.43 -19.34
CA PHE A 306 -14.96 16.43 -19.22
C PHE A 306 -15.76 16.32 -20.51
N ASP A 307 -16.59 15.29 -20.60
CA ASP A 307 -17.33 14.94 -21.81
C ASP A 307 -18.21 16.10 -22.28
N GLY A 308 -18.33 16.26 -23.60
CA GLY A 308 -19.12 17.29 -24.26
C GLY A 308 -20.65 17.08 -24.17
N ASP A 309 -21.13 16.37 -23.16
CA ASP A 309 -22.54 16.04 -22.95
C ASP A 309 -23.14 16.75 -21.73
N SER A 310 -24.44 16.51 -21.49
CA SER A 310 -25.14 17.14 -20.36
C SER A 310 -24.62 16.70 -18.98
N ALA A 311 -24.04 15.50 -18.88
CA ALA A 311 -23.48 14.98 -17.63
C ALA A 311 -22.10 15.59 -17.37
N GLY A 312 -21.22 15.63 -18.37
CA GLY A 312 -19.89 16.25 -18.28
C GLY A 312 -19.97 17.76 -18.00
N GLN A 313 -20.96 18.46 -18.56
CA GLN A 313 -21.22 19.87 -18.22
C GLN A 313 -21.63 20.05 -16.74
N LYS A 314 -22.51 19.19 -16.21
CA LYS A 314 -22.88 19.22 -14.78
C LYS A 314 -21.71 18.86 -13.86
N ALA A 315 -20.89 17.90 -14.28
CA ALA A 315 -19.66 17.52 -13.57
C ALA A 315 -18.67 18.70 -13.55
N THR A 316 -18.51 19.41 -14.66
CA THR A 316 -17.65 20.60 -14.77
C THR A 316 -18.09 21.69 -13.82
N LEU A 317 -19.39 22.03 -13.80
CA LEU A 317 -19.93 23.03 -12.88
C LEU A 317 -19.73 22.62 -11.41
N SER A 318 -19.88 21.33 -11.10
CA SER A 318 -19.66 20.83 -9.73
C SER A 318 -18.18 20.90 -9.33
N ALA A 319 -17.27 20.54 -10.24
CA ALA A 319 -15.83 20.64 -10.04
C ALA A 319 -15.36 22.10 -9.89
N VAL A 320 -15.94 23.04 -10.63
CA VAL A 320 -15.68 24.48 -10.45
C VAL A 320 -16.10 24.96 -9.06
N ARG A 321 -17.23 24.49 -8.52
CA ARG A 321 -17.63 24.81 -7.14
C ARG A 321 -16.64 24.26 -6.11
N VAL A 322 -16.12 23.05 -6.36
CA VAL A 322 -15.05 22.47 -5.52
C VAL A 322 -13.79 23.32 -5.58
N ALA A 323 -13.43 23.85 -6.75
CA ALA A 323 -12.28 24.74 -6.91
C ALA A 323 -12.36 26.00 -6.04
N LEU A 324 -13.56 26.56 -5.85
CA LEU A 324 -13.76 27.72 -4.98
C LEU A 324 -13.38 27.45 -3.51
N SER A 325 -13.37 26.18 -3.09
CA SER A 325 -12.93 25.80 -1.73
C SER A 325 -11.40 25.72 -1.56
N VAL A 326 -10.64 25.85 -2.66
CA VAL A 326 -9.17 25.77 -2.67
C VAL A 326 -8.62 26.92 -3.54
N PRO A 327 -8.66 28.17 -3.04
CA PRO A 327 -8.41 29.38 -3.84
C PRO A 327 -6.97 29.49 -4.36
N GLU A 328 -6.03 28.70 -3.82
CA GLU A 328 -4.64 28.69 -4.30
C GLU A 328 -4.45 27.90 -5.60
N ILE A 329 -5.49 27.25 -6.13
CA ILE A 329 -5.42 26.49 -7.38
C ILE A 329 -6.33 27.14 -8.43
N GLN A 330 -5.72 27.59 -9.52
CA GLN A 330 -6.44 28.09 -10.68
C GLN A 330 -7.07 26.92 -11.44
N VAL A 331 -8.39 26.93 -11.57
CA VAL A 331 -9.13 25.94 -12.35
C VAL A 331 -9.75 26.59 -13.58
N LYS A 332 -9.49 26.01 -14.75
CA LYS A 332 -10.11 26.35 -16.03
C LYS A 332 -10.92 25.15 -16.52
N ALA A 333 -11.97 25.41 -17.28
CA ALA A 333 -12.72 24.36 -17.97
C ALA A 333 -12.52 24.51 -19.48
N ALA A 334 -12.14 23.43 -20.15
CA ALA A 334 -12.19 23.29 -21.59
C ALA A 334 -13.50 22.58 -21.96
N VAL A 335 -14.20 23.10 -22.96
CA VAL A 335 -15.49 22.56 -23.40
C VAL A 335 -15.28 21.84 -24.73
N LEU A 336 -15.57 20.55 -24.76
CA LEU A 336 -15.54 19.75 -25.98
C LEU A 336 -16.78 20.01 -26.85
N PRO A 337 -16.71 19.76 -28.18
CA PRO A 337 -17.89 19.77 -29.03
C PRO A 337 -18.98 18.83 -28.51
N PRO A 338 -20.27 19.11 -28.79
CA PRO A 338 -21.36 18.26 -28.32
C PRO A 338 -21.20 16.80 -28.74
N GLY A 339 -21.22 15.89 -27.75
CA GLY A 339 -21.15 14.45 -27.98
C GLY A 339 -19.74 13.86 -28.13
N GLU A 340 -18.70 14.69 -28.08
CA GLU A 340 -17.29 14.24 -28.05
C GLU A 340 -16.83 13.96 -26.61
N ASP A 341 -15.99 12.95 -26.44
CA ASP A 341 -15.19 12.72 -25.24
C ASP A 341 -13.70 12.92 -25.57
N PRO A 342 -12.79 12.99 -24.58
CA PRO A 342 -11.37 13.18 -24.88
C PRO A 342 -10.73 12.01 -25.64
N ASP A 343 -11.28 10.78 -25.60
CA ASP A 343 -10.82 9.60 -26.36
C ASP A 343 -11.19 9.74 -27.85
N SER A 344 -12.41 10.19 -28.17
CA SER A 344 -12.89 10.35 -29.54
C SER A 344 -12.38 11.60 -30.26
N PHE A 345 -12.04 12.66 -29.51
CA PHE A 345 -11.64 13.94 -30.07
C PHE A 345 -10.17 14.00 -30.55
N VAL A 346 -9.26 13.24 -29.94
CA VAL A 346 -7.80 13.30 -30.20
C VAL A 346 -7.32 12.38 -31.31
#